data_AF-A0A8I0C8V3-F1
#
_entry.id   AF-A0A8I0C8V3-F1
#
_cell.length_a   1.000
_cell.length_b   1.000
_cell.length_c   1.000
_cell.angle_alpha   90.00
_cell.angle_beta   90.00
_cell.angle_gamma   90.00
#
_symmetry.space_group_name_H-M   'P 1'
#
loop_
_entity.id
_entity.type
_entity.pdbx_description
1 polymer ?
#
loop_
_entity_poly.entity_id
_entity_poly.type
_entity_poly.pdbx_seq_one_letter_code
_entity_poly.pdbx_strand_id
1 'polypeptide(L)'
;MALLSRIEGFYLSILRVIILAAATIALVIVVFGCVRSAPLLMQQLGGASQQQQTTGGSLSEFVSEKRAEGIETAAAPPTAAQPETPQSIKEAVALLARYDKERLGEDLDVNGATRVLMERHDALPYEYQSAYGASLKRLMEQLVVSKGSPLQMDQINELLNWHDQKFQSNVEAQAAKKAADNAAALQAIAVAAVALLVFLLIVFCFIFVKIERNLRLVQMVDRTPGAGGSSPASA
;
A
#
# COMPACT_ATOMS: atom_id res chain seq x y z
N MET A 1 35.27 5.27 -52.08
CA MET A 1 34.02 5.87 -51.52
C MET A 1 32.96 4.83 -51.10
N ALA A 2 32.83 3.67 -51.76
CA ALA A 2 31.83 2.65 -51.39
C ALA A 2 32.01 2.03 -49.98
N LEU A 3 33.26 1.92 -49.48
CA LEU A 3 33.56 1.36 -48.16
C LEU A 3 33.15 2.30 -47.00
N LEU A 4 33.36 3.62 -47.16
CA LEU A 4 32.91 4.62 -46.17
C LEU A 4 31.38 4.64 -46.06
N SER A 5 30.67 4.59 -47.20
CA SER A 5 29.21 4.52 -47.24
C SER A 5 28.66 3.26 -46.54
N ARG A 6 29.33 2.12 -46.70
CA ARG A 6 28.93 0.87 -46.01
C ARG A 6 29.20 0.93 -44.51
N ILE A 7 30.31 1.52 -44.08
CA ILE A 7 30.65 1.67 -42.66
C ILE A 7 29.68 2.65 -41.99
N GLU A 8 29.33 3.76 -42.64
CA GLU A 8 28.34 4.72 -42.14
C GLU A 8 26.95 4.09 -42.00
N GLY A 9 26.52 3.31 -43.00
CA GLY A 9 25.26 2.55 -42.93
C GLY A 9 25.24 1.51 -41.82
N PHE A 10 26.36 0.81 -41.59
CA PHE A 10 26.49 -0.18 -40.53
C PHE A 10 26.49 0.48 -39.13
N TYR A 11 27.19 1.61 -38.98
CA TYR A 11 27.23 2.38 -37.74
C TYR A 11 25.86 2.94 -37.37
N LEU A 12 25.13 3.49 -38.34
CA LEU A 12 23.74 3.94 -38.16
C LEU A 12 22.79 2.80 -37.81
N SER A 13 23.02 1.60 -38.36
CA SER A 13 22.22 0.40 -38.04
C SER A 13 22.47 -0.08 -36.61
N ILE A 14 23.74 -0.18 -36.20
CA ILE A 14 24.12 -0.54 -34.82
C ILE A 14 23.60 0.48 -33.82
N LEU A 15 23.77 1.78 -34.10
CA LEU A 15 23.28 2.86 -33.26
C LEU A 15 21.75 2.76 -33.09
N ARG A 16 21.02 2.45 -34.16
CA ARG A 16 19.57 2.23 -34.09
C ARG A 16 19.19 1.05 -33.20
N VAL A 17 19.91 -0.07 -33.29
CA VAL A 17 19.66 -1.26 -32.46
C VAL A 17 19.94 -0.97 -30.99
N ILE A 18 21.06 -0.33 -30.67
CA ILE A 18 21.42 0.03 -29.29
C ILE A 18 20.37 0.96 -28.68
N ILE A 19 19.95 1.98 -29.42
CA ILE A 19 18.94 2.92 -28.92
C ILE A 19 17.57 2.24 -28.77
N LEU A 20 17.19 1.35 -29.70
CA LEU A 20 15.94 0.59 -29.59
C LEU A 20 15.95 -0.35 -28.37
N ALA A 21 17.10 -0.96 -28.07
CA ALA A 21 17.30 -1.77 -26.87
C ALA A 21 17.24 -0.91 -25.59
N ALA A 22 17.82 0.29 -25.58
CA ALA A 22 17.72 1.21 -24.45
C ALA A 22 16.27 1.68 -24.22
N ALA A 23 15.53 1.95 -25.31
CA ALA A 23 14.14 2.35 -25.26
C ALA A 23 13.21 1.24 -24.73
N THR A 24 13.43 -0.03 -25.12
CA THR A 24 12.67 -1.16 -24.55
C THR A 24 12.96 -1.36 -23.08
N ILE A 25 14.23 -1.23 -22.65
CA ILE A 25 14.58 -1.32 -21.21
C ILE A 25 13.88 -0.20 -20.42
N ALA A 26 13.94 1.05 -20.92
CA ALA A 26 13.27 2.17 -20.27
C ALA A 26 11.74 1.96 -20.18
N LEU A 27 11.11 1.47 -21.26
CA LEU A 27 9.68 1.15 -21.27
C LEU A 27 9.33 0.09 -20.22
N VAL A 28 10.13 -0.98 -20.11
CA VAL A 28 9.92 -2.04 -19.11
C VAL A 28 9.99 -1.48 -17.70
N ILE A 29 10.97 -0.60 -17.40
CA ILE A 29 11.09 0.05 -16.08
C ILE A 29 9.85 0.89 -15.78
N VAL A 30 9.35 1.67 -16.74
CA VAL A 30 8.13 2.48 -16.57
C VAL A 30 6.92 1.61 -16.29
N VAL A 31 6.73 0.52 -17.05
CA VAL A 31 5.60 -0.41 -16.85
C VAL A 31 5.66 -1.05 -15.46
N PHE A 32 6.84 -1.51 -15.03
CA PHE A 32 7.02 -2.06 -13.68
C PHE A 32 6.76 -1.04 -12.58
N GLY A 33 7.22 0.21 -12.77
CA GLY A 33 6.94 1.32 -11.88
C GLY A 33 5.44 1.56 -11.74
N CYS A 34 4.72 1.65 -12.87
CA CYS A 34 3.27 1.85 -12.90
C CYS A 34 2.50 0.72 -12.19
N VAL A 35 2.86 -0.54 -12.42
CA VAL A 35 2.20 -1.69 -11.76
C VAL A 35 2.42 -1.66 -10.24
N ARG A 36 3.62 -1.27 -9.78
CA ARG A 36 3.89 -1.13 -8.34
C ARG A 36 3.19 0.07 -7.70
N SER A 37 3.02 1.17 -8.42
CA SER A 37 2.33 2.37 -7.91
C SER A 37 0.80 2.31 -8.07
N ALA A 38 0.29 1.40 -8.90
CA ALA A 38 -1.15 1.24 -9.16
C ALA A 38 -2.01 1.09 -7.89
N PRO A 39 -1.70 0.24 -6.89
CA PRO A 39 -2.52 0.13 -5.69
C PRO A 39 -2.58 1.44 -4.89
N LEU A 40 -1.52 2.24 -4.91
CA LEU A 40 -1.47 3.51 -4.17
C LEU A 40 -2.28 4.61 -4.87
N LEU A 41 -2.19 4.69 -6.20
CA LEU A 41 -3.07 5.56 -6.99
C LEU A 41 -4.54 5.14 -6.84
N MET A 42 -4.82 3.84 -6.82
CA MET A 42 -6.19 3.33 -6.65
C MET A 42 -6.73 3.60 -5.23
N GLN A 43 -5.89 3.56 -4.20
CA GLN A 43 -6.25 3.99 -2.85
C GLN A 43 -6.55 5.51 -2.78
N GLN A 44 -5.81 6.34 -3.53
CA GLN A 44 -6.05 7.79 -3.59
C GLN A 44 -7.26 8.18 -4.45
N LEU A 45 -7.53 7.48 -5.55
CA LEU A 45 -8.63 7.77 -6.48
C LEU A 45 -9.94 7.03 -6.15
N GLY A 46 -9.89 5.93 -5.40
CA GLY A 46 -11.01 4.99 -5.26
C GLY A 46 -11.65 4.89 -3.88
N GLY A 47 -11.15 5.58 -2.84
CA GLY A 47 -11.75 5.57 -1.49
C GLY A 47 -11.78 4.22 -0.76
N ALA A 48 -11.41 3.12 -1.43
CA ALA A 48 -11.28 1.79 -0.83
C ALA A 48 -9.94 1.71 -0.09
N SER A 49 -9.85 2.39 1.06
CA SER A 49 -8.88 2.03 2.07
C SER A 49 -9.17 0.58 2.45
N GLN A 50 -8.30 -0.35 2.04
CA GLN A 50 -8.20 -1.63 2.75
C GLN A 50 -7.83 -1.27 4.18
N GLN A 51 -8.83 -1.12 5.05
CA GLN A 51 -8.64 -1.13 6.49
C GLN A 51 -8.11 -2.53 6.81
N GLN A 52 -6.80 -2.70 6.70
CA GLN A 52 -6.11 -3.84 7.29
C GLN A 52 -6.53 -3.84 8.75
N GLN A 53 -7.25 -4.90 9.14
CA GLN A 53 -7.89 -5.04 10.44
C GLN A 53 -6.83 -4.90 11.54
N THR A 54 -6.74 -3.72 12.14
CA THR A 54 -6.05 -3.53 13.42
C THR A 54 -6.86 -4.28 14.45
N THR A 55 -6.36 -5.45 14.81
CA THR A 55 -6.99 -6.27 15.84
C THR A 55 -6.20 -6.04 17.12
N GLY A 56 -6.90 -5.74 18.21
CA GLY A 56 -6.31 -5.86 19.55
C GLY A 56 -5.96 -7.31 19.83
N GLY A 57 -5.09 -7.53 20.82
CA GLY A 57 -4.77 -8.89 21.25
C GLY A 57 -6.04 -9.64 21.69
N SER A 58 -6.12 -10.93 21.38
CA SER A 58 -7.24 -11.79 21.77
C SER A 58 -7.10 -12.34 23.19
N LEU A 59 -8.19 -12.76 23.82
CA LEU A 59 -8.13 -13.42 25.13
C LEU A 59 -7.22 -14.65 25.08
N SER A 60 -7.23 -15.37 23.96
CA SER A 60 -6.37 -16.53 23.73
C SER A 60 -4.89 -16.19 23.72
N GLU A 61 -4.53 -15.06 23.11
CA GLU A 61 -3.15 -14.56 23.09
C GLU A 61 -2.72 -14.10 24.48
N PHE A 62 -3.56 -13.34 25.20
CA PHE A 62 -3.28 -12.93 26.57
C PHE A 62 -3.00 -14.14 27.46
N VAL A 63 -3.87 -15.15 27.42
CA VAL A 63 -3.68 -16.33 28.24
C VAL A 63 -2.48 -17.15 27.79
N SER A 64 -2.14 -17.18 26.49
CA SER A 64 -0.90 -17.84 26.05
C SER A 64 0.37 -17.12 26.54
N GLU A 65 0.35 -15.79 26.58
CA GLU A 65 1.44 -14.95 27.08
C GLU A 65 1.57 -15.11 28.60
N LYS A 66 0.45 -15.06 29.33
CA LYS A 66 0.40 -15.32 30.77
C LYS A 66 0.64 -16.78 31.17
N ARG A 67 0.36 -17.75 30.30
CA ARG A 67 0.72 -19.15 30.51
C ARG A 67 2.23 -19.37 30.36
N ALA A 68 2.89 -18.66 29.45
CA ALA A 68 4.35 -18.62 29.42
C ALA A 68 4.93 -18.04 30.72
N GLU A 69 4.16 -17.21 31.43
CA GLU A 69 4.45 -16.67 32.77
C GLU A 69 3.86 -17.49 33.94
N GLY A 70 3.16 -18.61 33.69
CA GLY A 70 2.71 -19.58 34.71
C GLY A 70 1.22 -19.65 35.08
N ILE A 71 0.29 -19.04 34.33
CA ILE A 71 -1.16 -19.11 34.63
C ILE A 71 -1.96 -19.78 33.48
N GLU A 72 -2.67 -20.88 33.77
CA GLU A 72 -3.49 -21.61 32.77
C GLU A 72 -4.96 -21.17 32.75
N THR A 73 -5.49 -20.82 31.56
CA THR A 73 -6.92 -20.92 31.21
C THR A 73 -7.06 -21.07 29.67
N ALA A 74 -8.18 -21.58 29.15
CA ALA A 74 -8.32 -21.99 27.74
C ALA A 74 -8.95 -20.93 26.81
N ALA A 75 -8.52 -20.96 25.55
CA ALA A 75 -8.70 -19.98 24.47
C ALA A 75 -9.80 -20.35 23.43
N ALA A 76 -10.48 -19.36 22.83
CA ALA A 76 -11.45 -19.50 21.73
C ALA A 76 -11.02 -18.74 20.45
N PRO A 77 -11.44 -19.14 19.23
CA PRO A 77 -10.90 -18.64 17.95
C PRO A 77 -11.45 -17.26 17.51
N PRO A 78 -10.72 -16.53 16.63
CA PRO A 78 -11.08 -15.18 16.19
C PRO A 78 -12.13 -15.15 15.06
N THR A 79 -13.14 -14.28 15.19
CA THR A 79 -14.10 -13.90 14.13
C THR A 79 -13.68 -12.57 13.50
N ALA A 80 -13.96 -12.33 12.21
CA ALA A 80 -13.54 -11.12 11.49
C ALA A 80 -14.29 -9.85 11.96
N ALA A 81 -13.61 -8.68 11.95
CA ALA A 81 -14.16 -7.40 12.41
C ALA A 81 -14.96 -6.65 11.33
N GLN A 82 -16.18 -6.21 11.69
CA GLN A 82 -16.95 -5.18 10.98
C GLN A 82 -16.76 -3.83 11.69
N PRO A 83 -16.80 -2.69 10.97
CA PRO A 83 -16.69 -1.37 11.58
C PRO A 83 -17.95 -1.04 12.38
N GLU A 84 -17.86 -1.05 13.71
CA GLU A 84 -18.96 -0.66 14.60
C GLU A 84 -18.60 0.57 15.45
N THR A 85 -19.61 1.38 15.72
CA THR A 85 -19.61 2.75 16.27
C THR A 85 -19.36 2.78 17.81
N PRO A 86 -19.41 3.94 18.52
CA PRO A 86 -19.24 4.02 19.99
C PRO A 86 -20.20 3.13 20.80
N GLN A 87 -21.23 2.59 20.16
CA GLN A 87 -22.11 1.58 20.73
C GLN A 87 -21.36 0.29 21.12
N SER A 88 -20.32 -0.08 20.35
CA SER A 88 -19.50 -1.27 20.64
C SER A 88 -18.81 -1.19 22.01
N ILE A 89 -18.38 -0.01 22.45
CA ILE A 89 -17.81 0.21 23.79
C ILE A 89 -18.88 0.00 24.87
N LYS A 90 -20.07 0.57 24.67
CA LYS A 90 -21.18 0.38 25.62
C LYS A 90 -21.57 -1.08 25.75
N GLU A 91 -21.60 -1.80 24.62
CA GLU A 91 -21.87 -3.23 24.59
C GLU A 91 -20.75 -4.03 25.28
N ALA A 92 -19.48 -3.66 25.07
CA ALA A 92 -18.35 -4.26 25.76
C ALA A 92 -18.45 -4.07 27.28
N VAL A 93 -18.77 -2.86 27.76
CA VAL A 93 -18.96 -2.59 29.19
C VAL A 93 -20.16 -3.35 29.74
N ALA A 94 -21.26 -3.46 28.99
CA ALA A 94 -22.42 -4.23 29.42
C ALA A 94 -22.09 -5.74 29.55
N LEU A 95 -21.27 -6.28 28.64
CA LEU A 95 -20.76 -7.65 28.74
C LEU A 95 -19.85 -7.82 29.96
N LEU A 96 -19.00 -6.83 30.25
CA LEU A 96 -18.14 -6.85 31.43
C LEU A 96 -18.95 -6.80 32.73
N ALA A 97 -19.92 -5.90 32.83
CA ALA A 97 -20.82 -5.82 33.99
C ALA A 97 -21.61 -7.11 34.21
N ARG A 98 -22.04 -7.75 33.11
CA ARG A 98 -22.68 -9.06 33.16
C ARG A 98 -21.73 -10.13 33.69
N TYR A 99 -20.49 -10.15 33.20
CA TYR A 99 -19.47 -11.09 33.69
C TYR A 99 -19.23 -10.92 35.18
N ASP A 100 -19.01 -9.68 35.63
CA ASP A 100 -18.75 -9.32 37.02
C ASP A 100 -19.89 -9.79 37.93
N LYS A 101 -21.13 -9.47 37.56
CA LYS A 101 -22.33 -9.89 38.29
C LYS A 101 -22.55 -11.40 38.32
N GLU A 102 -22.35 -12.10 37.20
CA GLU A 102 -22.60 -13.54 37.10
C GLU A 102 -21.49 -14.39 37.73
N ARG A 103 -20.24 -13.91 37.74
CA ARG A 103 -19.07 -14.70 38.13
C ARG A 103 -18.40 -14.26 39.41
N LEU A 104 -18.37 -12.95 39.69
CA LEU A 104 -17.70 -12.38 40.87
C LEU A 104 -18.73 -11.94 41.94
N GLY A 105 -19.97 -11.69 41.53
CA GLY A 105 -21.04 -11.23 42.43
C GLY A 105 -20.89 -9.76 42.83
N GLU A 106 -20.06 -9.01 42.12
CA GLU A 106 -19.87 -7.57 42.27
C GLU A 106 -20.75 -6.80 41.27
N ASP A 107 -21.00 -5.52 41.56
CA ASP A 107 -21.77 -4.62 40.70
C ASP A 107 -20.83 -3.55 40.13
N LEU A 108 -20.36 -3.77 38.91
CA LEU A 108 -19.48 -2.87 38.19
C LEU A 108 -20.13 -1.49 37.99
N ASP A 109 -19.40 -0.41 38.29
CA ASP A 109 -19.79 0.94 37.87
C ASP A 109 -19.70 1.09 36.35
N VAL A 110 -20.79 0.76 35.66
CA VAL A 110 -20.95 0.85 34.20
C VAL A 110 -20.60 2.24 33.68
N ASN A 111 -20.95 3.31 34.41
CA ASN A 111 -20.70 4.68 33.95
C ASN A 111 -19.21 5.04 34.07
N GLY A 112 -18.57 4.66 35.17
CA GLY A 112 -17.13 4.81 35.36
C GLY A 112 -16.33 4.03 34.31
N ALA A 113 -16.63 2.74 34.13
CA ALA A 113 -15.98 1.89 33.15
C ALA A 113 -16.16 2.40 31.71
N THR A 114 -17.38 2.83 31.35
CA THR A 114 -17.66 3.44 30.05
C THR A 114 -16.82 4.69 29.82
N ARG A 115 -16.71 5.57 30.83
CA ARG A 115 -15.92 6.80 30.72
C ARG A 115 -14.44 6.51 30.47
N VAL A 116 -13.85 5.58 31.23
CA VAL A 116 -12.44 5.21 31.08
C VAL A 116 -12.17 4.63 29.69
N LEU A 117 -13.02 3.73 29.20
CA LEU A 117 -12.84 3.12 27.87
C LEU A 117 -13.11 4.12 26.74
N MET A 118 -14.04 5.05 26.91
CA MET A 118 -14.24 6.15 25.96
C MET A 118 -13.06 7.11 25.92
N GLU A 119 -12.44 7.44 27.07
CA GLU A 119 -11.22 8.26 27.09
C GLU A 119 -10.07 7.60 26.30
N ARG A 120 -9.90 6.27 26.44
CA ARG A 120 -8.91 5.51 25.68
C ARG A 120 -9.23 5.45 24.18
N HIS A 121 -10.50 5.27 23.84
CA HIS A 121 -10.98 5.33 22.46
C HIS A 121 -10.72 6.70 21.83
N ASP A 122 -11.05 7.78 22.54
CA ASP A 122 -10.94 9.15 22.03
C ASP A 122 -9.48 9.60 21.88
N ALA A 123 -8.55 8.99 22.63
CA ALA A 123 -7.12 9.20 22.48
C ALA A 123 -6.54 8.58 21.18
N LEU A 124 -7.25 7.65 20.54
CA LEU A 124 -6.80 7.02 19.29
C LEU A 124 -7.10 7.91 18.07
N PRO A 125 -6.29 7.84 17.00
CA PRO A 125 -6.61 8.48 15.74
C PRO A 125 -7.97 8.00 15.21
N TYR A 126 -8.75 8.93 14.64
CA TYR A 126 -10.14 8.70 14.20
C TYR A 126 -10.31 7.46 13.30
N GLU A 127 -9.32 7.14 12.47
CA GLU A 127 -9.35 5.99 11.57
C GLU A 127 -9.30 4.61 12.29
N TYR A 128 -8.92 4.58 13.58
CA TYR A 128 -8.78 3.37 14.39
C TYR A 128 -9.84 3.22 15.48
N GLN A 129 -10.62 4.27 15.74
CA GLN A 129 -11.62 4.33 16.81
C GLN A 129 -12.67 3.21 16.72
N SER A 130 -13.24 2.99 15.54
CA SER A 130 -14.22 1.91 15.32
C SER A 130 -13.62 0.52 15.46
N ALA A 131 -12.37 0.33 14.98
CA ALA A 131 -11.67 -0.95 15.10
C ALA A 131 -11.36 -1.29 16.56
N TYR A 132 -11.03 -0.29 17.38
CA TYR A 132 -10.81 -0.45 18.81
C TYR A 132 -12.07 -0.89 19.55
N GLY A 133 -13.20 -0.21 19.32
CA GLY A 133 -14.47 -0.58 19.94
C GLY A 133 -14.90 -2.01 19.59
N ALA A 134 -14.73 -2.39 18.31
CA ALA A 134 -15.02 -3.75 17.85
C ALA A 134 -14.07 -4.81 18.45
N SER A 135 -12.78 -4.52 18.59
CA SER A 135 -11.83 -5.46 19.19
C SER A 135 -12.09 -5.65 20.69
N LEU A 136 -12.42 -4.56 21.39
CA LEU A 136 -12.77 -4.57 22.80
C LEU A 136 -14.07 -5.37 23.06
N LYS A 137 -15.11 -5.15 22.25
CA LYS A 137 -16.36 -5.94 22.31
C LYS A 137 -16.07 -7.43 22.17
N ARG A 138 -15.27 -7.81 21.17
CA ARG A 138 -14.89 -9.22 20.98
C ARG A 138 -14.12 -9.77 22.18
N LEU A 139 -13.21 -9.00 22.75
CA LEU A 139 -12.47 -9.42 23.94
C LEU A 139 -13.43 -9.73 25.10
N MET A 140 -14.43 -8.88 25.31
CA MET A 140 -15.45 -9.09 26.35
C MET A 140 -16.38 -10.26 26.04
N GLU A 141 -16.77 -10.47 24.77
CA GLU A 141 -17.52 -11.66 24.35
C GLU A 141 -16.74 -12.95 24.65
N GLN A 142 -15.44 -12.96 24.36
CA GLN A 142 -14.56 -14.08 24.67
C GLN A 142 -14.44 -14.31 26.19
N LEU A 143 -14.37 -13.24 26.97
CA LEU A 143 -14.32 -13.29 28.43
C LEU A 143 -15.59 -13.95 29.00
N VAL A 144 -16.77 -13.52 28.55
CA VAL A 144 -18.07 -14.05 28.98
C VAL A 144 -18.24 -15.55 28.66
N VAL A 145 -17.77 -15.98 27.49
CA VAL A 145 -17.91 -17.38 27.04
C VAL A 145 -16.81 -18.30 27.60
N SER A 146 -15.78 -17.74 28.24
CA SER A 146 -14.67 -18.52 28.78
C SER A 146 -15.13 -19.53 29.85
N LYS A 147 -14.64 -20.77 29.77
CA LYS A 147 -15.04 -21.91 30.63
C LYS A 147 -14.07 -22.15 31.80
N GLY A 148 -13.20 -21.19 32.12
CA GLY A 148 -12.20 -21.30 33.18
C GLY A 148 -12.63 -20.77 34.54
N SER A 149 -11.67 -20.74 35.46
CA SER A 149 -11.79 -19.95 36.70
C SER A 149 -12.05 -18.50 36.35
N PRO A 150 -12.98 -17.83 37.05
CA PRO A 150 -13.28 -16.43 36.76
C PRO A 150 -12.03 -15.57 37.02
N LEU A 151 -11.74 -14.67 36.08
CA LEU A 151 -10.68 -13.68 36.26
C LEU A 151 -11.15 -12.68 37.33
N GLN A 152 -10.27 -12.39 38.29
CA GLN A 152 -10.52 -11.37 39.29
C GLN A 152 -10.43 -9.97 38.66
N MET A 153 -11.01 -8.96 39.32
CA MET A 153 -11.05 -7.60 38.80
C MET A 153 -9.67 -7.02 38.47
N ASP A 154 -8.65 -7.32 39.27
CA ASP A 154 -7.26 -6.90 38.97
C ASP A 154 -6.74 -7.51 37.67
N GLN A 155 -7.08 -8.78 37.40
CA GLN A 155 -6.67 -9.48 36.18
C GLN A 155 -7.46 -8.99 34.95
N ILE A 156 -8.71 -8.59 35.14
CA ILE A 156 -9.51 -7.93 34.09
C ILE A 156 -8.90 -6.58 33.74
N ASN A 157 -8.51 -5.78 34.73
CA ASN A 157 -7.83 -4.51 34.51
C ASN A 157 -6.49 -4.70 33.78
N GLU A 158 -5.73 -5.73 34.15
CA GLU A 158 -4.49 -6.11 33.46
C GLU A 158 -4.76 -6.53 32.00
N LEU A 159 -5.79 -7.36 31.77
CA LEU A 159 -6.22 -7.78 30.43
C LEU A 159 -6.59 -6.59 29.54
N LEU A 160 -7.37 -5.64 30.07
CA LEU A 160 -7.75 -4.42 29.35
C LEU A 160 -6.52 -3.55 29.02
N ASN A 161 -5.63 -3.34 29.99
CA ASN A 161 -4.39 -2.60 29.77
C ASN A 161 -3.49 -3.28 28.73
N TRP A 162 -3.35 -4.60 28.79
CA TRP A 162 -2.60 -5.37 27.81
C TRP A 162 -3.21 -5.26 26.40
N HIS A 163 -4.53 -5.39 26.28
CA HIS A 163 -5.23 -5.24 25.01
C HIS A 163 -4.96 -3.86 24.40
N ASP A 164 -5.01 -2.82 25.21
CA ASP A 164 -4.81 -1.44 24.75
C ASP A 164 -3.38 -1.18 24.31
N GLN A 165 -2.39 -1.66 25.08
CA GLN A 165 -0.99 -1.59 24.66
C GLN A 165 -0.75 -2.35 23.36
N LYS A 166 -1.33 -3.54 23.21
CA LYS A 166 -1.20 -4.33 21.98
C LYS A 166 -1.86 -3.65 20.80
N PHE A 167 -3.05 -3.07 21.00
CA PHE A 167 -3.76 -2.33 19.98
C PHE A 167 -2.96 -1.10 19.53
N GLN A 168 -2.44 -0.31 20.47
CA GLN A 168 -1.59 0.86 20.16
C GLN A 168 -0.33 0.45 19.42
N SER A 169 0.36 -0.60 19.87
CA SER A 169 1.54 -1.13 19.17
C SER A 169 1.23 -1.56 17.74
N ASN A 170 0.07 -2.20 17.51
CA ASN A 170 -0.37 -2.59 16.17
C ASN A 170 -0.71 -1.37 15.29
N VAL A 171 -1.31 -0.33 15.87
CA VAL A 171 -1.58 0.95 15.19
C VAL A 171 -0.27 1.61 14.78
N GLU A 172 0.71 1.71 15.68
CA GLU A 172 2.03 2.29 15.40
C GLU A 172 2.77 1.50 14.32
N ALA A 173 2.78 0.16 14.41
CA ALA A 173 3.42 -0.70 13.43
C ALA A 173 2.78 -0.53 12.04
N GLN A 174 1.45 -0.39 11.98
CA GLN A 174 0.74 -0.18 10.73
C GLN A 174 0.97 1.23 10.16
N ALA A 175 0.99 2.26 11.01
CA ALA A 175 1.33 3.61 10.60
C ALA A 175 2.76 3.68 10.03
N ALA A 176 3.72 3.03 10.69
CA ALA A 176 5.10 2.93 10.21
C ALA A 176 5.19 2.18 8.87
N LYS A 177 4.46 1.06 8.73
CA LYS A 177 4.40 0.31 7.47
C LYS A 177 3.79 1.14 6.34
N LYS A 178 2.67 1.82 6.58
CA LYS A 178 2.02 2.71 5.60
C LYS A 178 2.95 3.84 5.18
N ALA A 179 3.72 4.40 6.11
CA ALA A 179 4.73 5.41 5.81
C ALA A 179 5.87 4.85 4.94
N ALA A 180 6.37 3.64 5.24
CA ALA A 180 7.39 2.97 4.45
C ALA A 180 6.91 2.61 3.03
N ASP A 181 5.69 2.07 2.91
CA ASP A 181 5.07 1.73 1.62
C ASP A 181 4.85 2.98 0.76
N ASN A 182 4.40 4.08 1.38
CA ASN A 182 4.26 5.37 0.71
C ASN A 182 5.61 5.91 0.22
N ALA A 183 6.65 5.85 1.03
CA ALA A 183 7.99 6.28 0.63
C ALA A 183 8.54 5.45 -0.54
N ALA A 184 8.40 4.12 -0.47
CA ALA A 184 8.83 3.21 -1.53
C ALA A 184 8.08 3.47 -2.85
N ALA A 185 6.78 3.76 -2.79
CA ALA A 185 6.00 4.08 -3.97
C ALA A 185 6.33 5.46 -4.55
N LEU A 186 6.56 6.48 -3.72
CA LEU A 186 7.04 7.78 -4.19
C LEU A 186 8.39 7.65 -4.90
N GLN A 187 9.30 6.83 -4.36
CA GLN A 187 10.56 6.52 -5.02
C GLN A 187 10.35 5.81 -6.36
N ALA A 188 9.44 4.84 -6.43
CA ALA A 188 9.12 4.14 -7.68
C ALA A 188 8.54 5.10 -8.74
N ILE A 189 7.65 6.02 -8.35
CA ILE A 189 7.10 7.05 -9.24
C ILE A 189 8.21 7.98 -9.73
N ALA A 190 9.11 8.42 -8.85
CA ALA A 190 10.23 9.27 -9.24
C ALA A 190 11.15 8.59 -10.26
N VAL A 191 11.49 7.32 -10.02
CA VAL A 191 12.29 6.51 -10.97
C VAL A 191 11.56 6.36 -12.31
N ALA A 192 10.26 6.06 -12.29
CA ALA A 192 9.46 5.95 -13.51
C ALA A 192 9.39 7.27 -14.28
N ALA A 193 9.26 8.41 -13.59
CA ALA A 193 9.25 9.73 -14.21
C ALA A 193 10.59 10.07 -14.90
N VAL A 194 11.71 9.78 -14.24
CA VAL A 194 13.04 9.94 -14.83
C VAL A 194 13.21 9.02 -16.05
N ALA A 195 12.83 7.75 -15.93
CA ALA A 195 12.90 6.80 -17.04
C ALA A 195 12.04 7.23 -18.24
N LEU A 196 10.85 7.78 -17.99
CA LEU A 196 9.97 8.32 -19.02
C LEU A 196 10.61 9.52 -19.73
N LEU A 197 11.22 10.44 -18.98
CA LEU A 197 11.89 11.62 -19.56
C LEU A 197 13.06 11.20 -20.45
N VAL A 198 13.88 10.26 -19.99
CA VAL A 198 14.98 9.68 -20.79
C VAL A 198 14.44 9.01 -22.05
N PHE A 199 13.36 8.25 -21.95
CA PHE A 199 12.70 7.64 -23.11
C PHE A 199 12.21 8.69 -24.12
N LEU A 200 11.55 9.76 -23.66
CA LEU A 200 11.09 10.85 -24.52
C LEU A 200 12.26 11.56 -25.23
N LEU A 201 13.37 11.81 -24.52
CA LEU A 201 14.58 12.41 -25.10
C LEU A 201 15.15 11.52 -26.21
N ILE A 202 15.21 10.20 -25.97
CA ILE A 202 15.64 9.23 -26.97
C ILE A 202 14.73 9.25 -28.21
N VAL A 203 13.41 9.25 -28.03
CA VAL A 203 12.43 9.32 -29.13
C VAL A 203 12.58 10.64 -29.90
N PHE A 204 12.80 11.75 -29.20
CA PHE A 204 13.01 13.05 -29.82
C PHE A 204 14.28 13.07 -30.68
N CYS A 205 15.41 12.56 -30.17
CA CYS A 205 16.63 12.38 -30.95
C CYS A 205 16.39 11.53 -32.21
N PHE A 206 15.59 10.46 -32.11
CA PHE A 206 15.20 9.65 -33.26
C PHE A 206 14.44 10.44 -34.33
N ILE A 207 13.50 11.28 -33.92
CA ILE A 207 12.73 12.14 -34.83
C ILE A 207 13.66 13.13 -35.53
N PHE A 208 14.59 13.76 -34.80
CA PHE A 208 15.57 14.68 -35.38
C PHE A 208 16.48 13.99 -36.41
N VAL A 209 17.07 12.84 -36.07
CA VAL A 209 17.91 12.07 -37.01
C VAL A 209 17.11 11.67 -38.25
N LYS A 210 15.84 11.28 -38.07
CA LYS A 210 14.96 10.91 -39.21
C LYS A 210 14.63 12.12 -40.09
N ILE A 211 14.35 13.28 -39.49
CA ILE A 211 14.08 14.53 -40.22
C ILE A 211 15.33 14.97 -40.97
N GLU A 212 16.51 14.99 -40.34
CA GLU A 212 17.77 15.30 -41.02
C GLU A 212 18.02 14.36 -42.20
N ARG A 213 17.81 13.05 -42.01
CA ARG A 213 18.02 12.08 -43.08
C ARG A 213 17.06 12.30 -44.24
N ASN A 214 15.79 12.57 -43.96
CA ASN A 214 14.80 12.88 -45.00
C ASN A 214 15.10 14.21 -45.70
N LEU A 215 15.54 15.23 -44.99
CA LEU A 215 15.97 16.51 -45.58
C LEU A 215 17.18 16.33 -46.50
N ARG A 216 18.19 15.54 -46.09
CA ARG A 216 19.33 15.20 -46.97
C ARG A 216 18.89 14.45 -48.22
N LEU A 217 17.92 13.55 -48.11
CA LEU A 217 17.33 12.82 -49.25
C LEU A 217 16.62 13.77 -50.23
N VAL A 218 15.83 14.71 -49.73
CA VAL A 218 15.14 15.70 -50.58
C VAL A 218 16.14 16.62 -51.29
N GLN A 219 17.17 17.09 -50.59
CA GLN A 219 18.24 17.91 -51.19
C GLN A 219 19.06 17.17 -52.27
N MET A 220 19.16 15.84 -52.18
CA MET A 220 19.80 15.03 -53.23
C MET A 220 18.92 14.89 -54.48
N VAL A 221 17.59 14.84 -54.33
CA VAL A 221 16.65 14.73 -55.46
C VAL A 221 16.60 16.04 -56.25
N ASP A 222 16.51 17.19 -55.58
CA ASP A 222 16.47 18.52 -56.23
C ASP A 222 17.76 18.90 -56.98
N ARG A 223 18.89 18.25 -56.65
CA ARG A 223 20.17 18.45 -57.35
C ARG A 223 20.39 17.55 -58.55
N THR A 224 19.42 16.72 -58.92
CA THR A 224 19.47 16.00 -60.20
C THR A 224 19.16 17.02 -61.30
N PRO A 225 20.15 17.55 -62.05
CA PRO A 225 19.86 18.50 -63.11
C PRO A 225 19.03 17.75 -64.13
N GLY A 226 17.91 18.36 -64.55
CA GLY A 226 17.04 17.79 -65.56
C GLY A 226 17.88 17.23 -66.70
N ALA A 227 17.65 15.94 -67.01
CA ALA A 227 18.01 15.38 -68.30
C ALA A 227 17.32 16.27 -69.34
N GLY A 228 18.11 17.22 -69.85
CA GLY A 228 17.68 18.25 -70.77
C GLY A 228 16.97 17.60 -71.94
N GLY A 229 15.74 18.04 -72.18
CA GLY A 229 15.00 17.68 -73.37
C GLY A 229 15.82 18.02 -74.61
N SER A 230 16.10 16.99 -75.41
CA SER A 230 16.49 17.16 -76.80
C SER A 230 15.26 16.86 -77.67
N SER A 231 14.59 17.91 -78.10
CA SER A 231 13.74 17.95 -79.30
C SER A 231 14.05 19.29 -79.99
N PRO A 232 13.94 19.47 -81.32
CA PRO A 232 13.85 18.53 -82.45
C PRO A 232 14.93 18.82 -83.52
N ALA A 233 15.09 17.96 -84.54
CA ALA A 233 15.62 18.40 -85.84
C ALA A 233 15.05 17.55 -86.98
N SER A 234 14.11 18.14 -87.68
CA SER A 234 13.66 17.82 -89.03
C SER A 234 14.78 17.98 -90.06
N ALA A 235 14.98 16.97 -90.89
CA ALA A 235 15.35 17.06 -92.31
C ALA A 235 15.07 15.71 -92.98
#